data_AF-A0A6I3L226-F1
#
_entry.id   AF-A0A6I3L226-F1
#
_cell.length_a   1.000
_cell.length_b   1.000
_cell.length_c   1.000
_cell.angle_alpha   90.00
_cell.angle_beta   90.00
_cell.angle_gamma   90.00
#
_symmetry.space_group_name_H-M   'P 1'
#
loop_
_entity.id
_entity.type
_entity.pdbx_description
1 polymer ?
#
loop_
_entity_poly.entity_id
_entity_poly.type
_entity_poly.pdbx_seq_one_letter_code
_entity_poly.pdbx_strand_id
1 'polypeptide(L)'
;MGSQGWDVLLKWMPFFLEEDEDADESGLGWNPRFIQVRDELTDRRVHFAQQGTEIEVLVAVPEDAADAEQLLSVLRIQPDGTWDPVPLPSESDATAPDPQWRAMQRVHQQPRLAREWSTGWQRGESVDHRRGVAQSVVAVLRDGLGMDGDRLRFATWSMDAPGVGSYGLPADRPSERQAPVVCSDWADFEARLSWALTTLPWDGVINLSTPHPGPDPCFVQFLHGRQLFNEASGWDVAGHGAAEFDRRMRELGWSFAPHSVPGGAALIWEGPLAKVGFNPNLEGAPRRTVATFTEVFTVGHPQDLVFRAFRNGRRRDPELRYLDIELGIPRDVR
;
A
#
# COMPACT_ATOMS: atom_id res chain seq x y z
N MET A 1 -19.36 1.86 25.01
CA MET A 1 -18.69 3.04 24.43
C MET A 1 -17.80 2.50 23.33
N GLY A 2 -18.15 2.75 22.07
CA GLY A 2 -17.53 2.10 20.89
C GLY A 2 -18.24 2.37 19.56
N SER A 3 -19.10 3.42 19.48
CA SER A 3 -19.88 3.73 18.26
C SER A 3 -19.34 4.92 17.49
N GLN A 4 -18.42 5.71 18.05
CA GLN A 4 -18.09 7.02 17.48
C GLN A 4 -17.45 6.90 16.10
N GLY A 5 -16.51 5.98 15.91
CA GLY A 5 -15.91 5.75 14.59
C GLY A 5 -16.86 5.17 13.55
N TRP A 6 -17.76 4.26 13.96
CA TRP A 6 -18.77 3.69 13.08
C TRP A 6 -19.81 4.72 12.64
N ASP A 7 -20.27 5.56 13.57
CA ASP A 7 -21.21 6.65 13.30
C ASP A 7 -20.59 7.68 12.34
N VAL A 8 -19.30 8.00 12.52
CA VAL A 8 -18.52 8.85 11.61
C VAL A 8 -18.43 8.23 10.21
N LEU A 9 -18.10 6.94 10.12
CA LEU A 9 -18.05 6.23 8.83
C LEU A 9 -19.40 6.22 8.13
N LEU A 10 -20.48 5.85 8.83
CA LEU A 10 -21.84 5.82 8.25
C LEU A 10 -22.29 7.20 7.78
N LYS A 11 -21.84 8.27 8.46
CA LYS A 11 -22.11 9.66 8.06
C LYS A 11 -21.35 10.05 6.80
N TRP A 12 -20.05 9.74 6.70
CA TRP A 12 -19.19 10.31 5.67
C TRP A 12 -18.90 9.41 4.48
N MET A 13 -18.91 8.08 4.67
CA MET A 13 -18.62 7.11 3.60
C MET A 13 -19.47 7.30 2.33
N PRO A 14 -20.78 7.65 2.40
CA PRO A 14 -21.56 7.93 1.20
C PRO A 14 -21.05 9.11 0.35
N PHE A 15 -20.12 9.91 0.87
CA PHE A 15 -19.53 11.07 0.19
C PHE A 15 -18.06 10.84 -0.20
N PHE A 16 -17.50 9.66 0.09
CA PHE A 16 -16.12 9.33 -0.28
C PHE A 16 -15.96 9.40 -1.80
N LEU A 17 -14.95 10.15 -2.25
CA LEU A 17 -14.58 10.27 -3.67
C LEU A 17 -15.67 10.91 -4.57
N GLU A 18 -16.69 11.52 -3.96
CA GLU A 18 -17.78 12.21 -4.63
C GLU A 18 -17.47 13.68 -4.96
N GLU A 19 -16.39 14.23 -4.40
CA GLU A 19 -15.93 15.60 -4.68
C GLU A 19 -15.48 15.71 -6.14
N ASP A 20 -16.16 16.51 -6.97
CA ASP A 20 -15.77 16.78 -8.36
C ASP A 20 -16.28 18.16 -8.83
N GLU A 21 -15.44 18.93 -9.54
CA GLU A 21 -15.75 19.56 -10.85
C GLU A 21 -14.62 20.48 -11.39
N ASP A 22 -13.72 21.04 -10.56
CA ASP A 22 -12.78 22.10 -11.01
C ASP A 22 -11.30 21.69 -11.23
N ALA A 23 -10.92 20.41 -11.15
CA ALA A 23 -9.50 20.00 -11.18
C ALA A 23 -8.91 19.78 -12.60
N ASP A 24 -9.57 20.29 -13.64
CA ASP A 24 -9.19 20.16 -15.05
C ASP A 24 -7.95 21.00 -15.47
N GLU A 25 -7.17 21.52 -14.51
CA GLU A 25 -5.93 22.27 -14.78
C GLU A 25 -4.64 21.42 -14.69
N SER A 26 -4.74 20.11 -14.50
CA SER A 26 -3.58 19.25 -14.21
C SER A 26 -3.31 18.13 -15.22
N GLY A 27 -3.50 18.41 -16.51
CA GLY A 27 -2.72 17.79 -17.60
C GLY A 27 -2.91 16.29 -17.89
N LEU A 28 -3.72 15.58 -17.12
CA LEU A 28 -4.20 14.23 -17.43
C LEU A 28 -5.68 14.18 -17.09
N GLY A 29 -6.54 13.95 -18.08
CA GLY A 29 -7.99 13.76 -17.88
C GLY A 29 -8.36 12.50 -17.09
N TRP A 30 -7.40 11.86 -16.41
CA TRP A 30 -7.58 10.68 -15.56
C TRP A 30 -6.59 10.73 -14.39
N ASN A 31 -7.09 11.04 -13.19
CA ASN A 31 -6.34 10.98 -11.93
C ASN A 31 -7.18 10.19 -10.91
N PRO A 32 -7.06 8.85 -10.87
CA PRO A 32 -7.83 8.05 -9.92
C PRO A 32 -7.44 8.42 -8.49
N ARG A 33 -8.43 8.37 -7.61
CA ARG A 33 -8.31 8.73 -6.20
C ARG A 33 -8.64 7.55 -5.33
N PHE A 34 -8.01 7.51 -4.19
CA PHE A 34 -8.05 6.37 -3.29
C PHE A 34 -8.24 6.81 -1.86
N ILE A 35 -8.92 5.96 -1.11
CA ILE A 35 -9.06 6.05 0.33
C ILE A 35 -8.76 4.66 0.91
N GLN A 36 -8.02 4.64 2.01
CA GLN A 36 -7.88 3.46 2.85
C GLN A 36 -8.41 3.79 4.24
N VAL A 37 -9.25 2.90 4.76
CA VAL A 37 -9.60 2.87 6.18
C VAL A 37 -8.95 1.62 6.78
N ARG A 38 -8.13 1.82 7.81
CA ARG A 38 -7.30 0.78 8.44
C ARG A 38 -7.58 0.71 9.93
N ASP A 39 -7.63 -0.48 10.50
CA ASP A 39 -7.58 -0.67 11.95
C ASP A 39 -6.12 -0.65 12.40
N GLU A 40 -5.77 0.31 13.25
CA GLU A 40 -4.39 0.52 13.69
C GLU A 40 -3.79 -0.70 14.42
N LEU A 41 -4.60 -1.53 15.09
CA LEU A 41 -4.09 -2.69 15.83
C LEU A 41 -3.93 -3.93 14.95
N THR A 42 -4.93 -4.22 14.12
CA THR A 42 -4.98 -5.47 13.35
C THR A 42 -4.39 -5.34 11.95
N ASP A 43 -4.14 -4.11 11.49
CA ASP A 43 -3.73 -3.76 10.13
C ASP A 43 -4.72 -4.16 9.03
N ARG A 44 -5.92 -4.63 9.43
CA ARG A 44 -7.03 -4.91 8.51
C ARG A 44 -7.49 -3.61 7.86
N ARG A 45 -7.87 -3.70 6.59
CA ARG A 45 -8.14 -2.53 5.76
C ARG A 45 -9.30 -2.75 4.80
N VAL A 46 -9.95 -1.65 4.46
CA VAL A 46 -10.85 -1.52 3.31
C VAL A 46 -10.34 -0.39 2.43
N HIS A 47 -10.39 -0.63 1.13
CA HIS A 47 -9.95 0.32 0.12
C HIS A 47 -11.13 0.83 -0.66
N PHE A 48 -11.15 2.12 -0.93
CA PHE A 48 -12.07 2.75 -1.87
C PHE A 48 -11.24 3.32 -3.01
N ALA A 49 -11.71 3.14 -4.23
CA ALA A 49 -11.03 3.61 -5.41
C ALA A 49 -12.02 4.16 -6.43
N GLN A 50 -11.69 5.33 -6.96
CA GLN A 50 -12.43 5.93 -8.05
C GLN A 50 -11.76 5.58 -9.38
N GLN A 51 -12.45 4.81 -10.22
CA GLN A 51 -12.05 4.52 -11.59
C GLN A 51 -13.08 5.10 -12.57
N GLY A 52 -12.82 6.31 -13.06
CA GLY A 52 -13.81 7.04 -13.86
C GLY A 52 -14.97 7.49 -12.99
N THR A 53 -16.19 7.04 -13.31
CA THR A 53 -17.40 7.31 -12.51
C THR A 53 -17.67 6.24 -11.46
N GLU A 54 -17.00 5.10 -11.52
CA GLU A 54 -17.20 4.00 -10.58
C GLU A 54 -16.38 4.24 -9.31
N ILE A 55 -17.03 4.06 -8.16
CA ILE A 55 -16.39 4.01 -6.85
C ILE A 55 -16.48 2.58 -6.36
N GLU A 56 -15.34 1.90 -6.41
CA GLU A 56 -15.19 0.51 -5.97
C GLU A 56 -14.70 0.48 -4.53
N VAL A 57 -15.27 -0.44 -3.74
CA VAL A 57 -14.88 -0.73 -2.37
C VAL A 57 -14.39 -2.16 -2.30
N LEU A 58 -13.17 -2.37 -1.82
CA LEU A 58 -12.51 -3.67 -1.77
C LEU A 58 -12.16 -4.08 -0.36
N VAL A 59 -12.46 -5.34 -0.04
CA VAL A 59 -12.07 -5.99 1.21
C VAL A 59 -11.32 -7.29 0.89
N ALA A 60 -10.15 -7.46 1.49
CA ALA A 60 -9.37 -8.68 1.38
C ALA A 60 -9.84 -9.74 2.38
N VAL A 61 -9.84 -11.00 1.95
CA VAL A 61 -10.09 -12.15 2.83
C VAL A 61 -8.83 -12.41 3.67
N PRO A 62 -8.94 -12.45 5.01
CA PRO A 62 -7.81 -12.77 5.89
C PRO A 62 -7.18 -14.13 5.56
N GLU A 63 -5.88 -14.25 5.80
CA GLU A 63 -5.17 -15.54 5.64
C GLU A 63 -5.52 -16.55 6.75
N ASP A 64 -5.86 -16.06 7.95
CA ASP A 64 -6.34 -16.91 9.04
C ASP A 64 -7.71 -17.50 8.69
N ALA A 65 -7.82 -18.82 8.84
CA ALA A 65 -9.00 -19.57 8.42
C ALA A 65 -10.25 -19.20 9.24
N ALA A 66 -10.11 -18.93 10.54
CA ALA A 66 -11.25 -18.58 11.39
C ALA A 66 -11.76 -17.18 11.07
N ASP A 67 -10.85 -16.22 10.87
CA ASP A 67 -11.19 -14.88 10.43
C ASP A 67 -11.82 -14.86 9.03
N ALA A 68 -11.30 -15.67 8.10
CA ALA A 68 -11.87 -15.82 6.76
C ALA A 68 -13.30 -16.39 6.82
N GLU A 69 -13.54 -17.43 7.62
CA GLU A 69 -14.88 -17.99 7.80
C GLU A 69 -15.85 -16.97 8.42
N GLN A 70 -15.39 -16.19 9.40
CA GLN A 70 -16.17 -15.12 10.01
C GLN A 70 -16.58 -14.06 8.97
N LEU A 71 -15.62 -13.53 8.21
CA LEU A 71 -15.89 -12.58 7.13
C LEU A 71 -16.90 -13.13 6.11
N LEU A 72 -16.67 -14.36 5.63
CA LEU A 72 -17.54 -15.01 4.65
C LEU A 72 -18.95 -15.25 5.20
N SER A 73 -19.10 -15.50 6.51
CA SER A 73 -20.41 -15.64 7.14
C SER A 73 -21.21 -14.32 7.12
N VAL A 74 -20.53 -13.19 7.35
CA VAL A 74 -21.15 -11.85 7.34
C VAL A 74 -21.47 -11.38 5.93
N LEU A 75 -20.61 -11.70 4.95
CA LEU A 75 -20.88 -11.42 3.53
C LEU A 75 -22.13 -12.16 3.03
N ARG A 76 -22.34 -13.42 3.45
CA ARG A 76 -23.50 -14.24 3.03
C ARG A 76 -24.85 -13.75 3.54
N ILE A 77 -24.88 -12.96 4.62
CA ILE A 77 -26.14 -12.40 5.15
C ILE A 77 -26.44 -11.01 4.59
N GLN A 78 -25.53 -10.42 3.81
CA GLN A 78 -25.80 -9.17 3.11
C GLN A 78 -26.83 -9.41 2.00
N PRO A 79 -27.61 -8.39 1.59
CA PRO A 79 -28.55 -8.52 0.49
C PRO A 79 -27.86 -9.00 -0.80
N ASP A 80 -28.53 -9.89 -1.53
CA ASP A 80 -28.04 -10.42 -2.80
C ASP A 80 -27.63 -9.28 -3.76
N GLY A 81 -26.46 -9.41 -4.38
CA GLY A 81 -25.90 -8.42 -5.30
C GLY A 81 -25.26 -7.19 -4.64
N THR A 82 -25.14 -7.15 -3.30
CA THR A 82 -24.39 -6.08 -2.62
C THR A 82 -22.89 -6.29 -2.73
N TRP A 83 -22.43 -7.54 -2.62
CA TRP A 83 -21.02 -7.90 -2.66
C TRP A 83 -20.76 -8.95 -3.72
N ASP A 84 -19.74 -8.70 -4.53
CA ASP A 84 -19.30 -9.60 -5.58
C ASP A 84 -17.91 -10.16 -5.28
N PRO A 85 -17.69 -11.47 -5.48
CA PRO A 85 -16.38 -12.06 -5.29
C PRO A 85 -15.44 -11.67 -6.44
N VAL A 86 -14.24 -11.18 -6.13
CA VAL A 86 -13.27 -10.74 -7.14
C VAL A 86 -12.48 -11.94 -7.68
N PRO A 87 -12.48 -12.20 -9.00
CA PRO A 87 -11.81 -13.35 -9.61
C PRO A 87 -10.30 -13.12 -9.78
N LEU A 88 -9.56 -13.02 -8.67
CA LEU A 88 -8.10 -12.88 -8.69
C LEU A 88 -7.38 -14.23 -8.82
N PRO A 89 -6.34 -14.32 -9.67
CA PRO A 89 -5.47 -15.50 -9.73
C PRO A 89 -4.85 -15.84 -8.37
N SER A 90 -4.90 -17.12 -8.03
CA SER A 90 -4.12 -17.71 -6.94
C SER A 90 -2.76 -18.17 -7.45
N GLU A 91 -1.86 -18.56 -6.54
CA GLU A 91 -0.59 -19.20 -6.91
C GLU A 91 -0.81 -20.44 -7.78
N SER A 92 -1.87 -21.21 -7.50
CA SER A 92 -2.24 -22.39 -8.29
C SER A 92 -2.76 -22.05 -9.70
N ASP A 93 -3.27 -20.82 -9.90
CA ASP A 93 -3.71 -20.34 -11.20
C ASP A 93 -2.53 -19.81 -12.03
N ALA A 94 -1.50 -19.25 -11.37
CA ALA A 94 -0.39 -18.53 -12.01
C ALA A 94 0.46 -19.40 -12.95
N THR A 95 0.50 -20.73 -12.75
CA THR A 95 1.23 -21.66 -13.61
C THR A 95 0.42 -22.15 -14.82
N ALA A 96 -0.84 -21.75 -14.94
CA ALA A 96 -1.72 -22.18 -16.03
C ALA A 96 -1.58 -21.27 -17.28
N PRO A 97 -1.96 -21.75 -18.48
CA PRO A 97 -1.90 -20.96 -19.72
C PRO A 97 -2.81 -19.71 -19.73
N ASP A 98 -3.83 -19.66 -18.86
CA ASP A 98 -4.68 -18.49 -18.64
C ASP A 98 -5.10 -18.42 -17.16
N PRO A 99 -4.27 -17.77 -16.31
CA PRO A 99 -4.54 -17.65 -14.88
C PRO A 99 -5.81 -16.86 -14.57
N GLN A 100 -6.18 -15.90 -15.41
CA GLN A 100 -7.35 -15.04 -15.19
C GLN A 100 -8.64 -15.80 -15.45
N TRP A 101 -8.72 -16.52 -16.57
CA TRP A 101 -9.87 -17.37 -16.86
C TRP A 101 -10.06 -18.47 -15.80
N ARG A 102 -8.95 -19.07 -15.34
CA ARG A 102 -8.95 -20.05 -14.25
C ARG A 102 -9.52 -19.47 -12.94
N ALA A 103 -9.05 -18.29 -12.56
CA ALA A 103 -9.56 -17.58 -11.38
C ALA A 103 -11.06 -17.32 -11.49
N MET A 104 -11.51 -16.85 -12.66
CA MET A 104 -12.92 -16.59 -12.92
C MET A 104 -13.77 -17.86 -12.80
N GLN A 105 -13.35 -18.97 -13.41
CA GLN A 105 -14.06 -20.25 -13.30
C GLN A 105 -14.10 -20.75 -11.85
N ARG A 106 -12.98 -20.67 -11.12
CA ARG A 106 -12.87 -21.10 -9.72
C ARG A 106 -13.81 -20.31 -8.82
N VAL A 107 -13.78 -18.98 -8.93
CA VAL A 107 -14.60 -18.09 -8.11
C VAL A 107 -16.08 -18.19 -8.48
N HIS A 108 -16.42 -18.33 -9.78
CA HIS A 108 -17.80 -18.54 -10.20
C HIS A 108 -18.39 -19.85 -9.64
N GLN A 109 -17.62 -20.94 -9.65
CA GLN A 109 -18.07 -22.23 -9.11
C GLN A 109 -18.06 -22.26 -7.58
N GLN A 110 -17.09 -21.59 -6.95
CA GLN A 110 -16.92 -21.55 -5.50
C GLN A 110 -16.55 -20.14 -5.04
N PRO A 111 -17.55 -19.24 -4.88
CA PRO A 111 -17.32 -17.84 -4.47
C PRO A 111 -16.49 -17.68 -3.21
N ARG A 112 -16.62 -18.62 -2.27
CA ARG A 112 -15.82 -18.68 -1.02
C ARG A 112 -14.30 -18.75 -1.23
N LEU A 113 -13.84 -19.10 -2.43
CA LEU A 113 -12.42 -19.16 -2.78
C LEU A 113 -11.88 -17.83 -3.30
N ALA A 114 -12.72 -16.80 -3.41
CA ALA A 114 -12.27 -15.46 -3.73
C ALA A 114 -11.35 -14.94 -2.63
N ARG A 115 -10.25 -14.30 -3.03
CA ARG A 115 -9.30 -13.67 -2.08
C ARG A 115 -9.71 -12.26 -1.71
N GLU A 116 -10.60 -11.66 -2.49
CA GLU A 116 -11.11 -10.31 -2.31
C GLU A 116 -12.59 -10.29 -2.69
N TRP A 117 -13.33 -9.36 -2.07
CA TRP A 117 -14.72 -9.07 -2.37
C TRP A 117 -14.86 -7.58 -2.63
N SER A 118 -15.66 -7.24 -3.64
CA SER A 118 -15.95 -5.87 -4.03
C SER A 118 -17.41 -5.51 -3.81
N THR A 119 -17.63 -4.25 -3.50
CA THR A 119 -18.93 -3.56 -3.61
C THR A 119 -18.64 -2.17 -4.15
N GLY A 120 -19.65 -1.31 -4.27
CA GLY A 120 -19.42 0.03 -4.78
C GLY A 120 -20.69 0.73 -5.17
N TRP A 121 -20.52 1.86 -5.82
CA TRP A 121 -21.61 2.64 -6.41
C TRP A 121 -21.08 3.45 -7.60
N GLN A 122 -22.00 3.89 -8.44
CA GLN A 122 -21.67 4.86 -9.48
C GLN A 122 -21.81 6.27 -8.94
N ARG A 123 -20.90 7.16 -9.35
CA ARG A 123 -21.00 8.58 -9.02
C ARG A 123 -22.33 9.16 -9.46
N GLY A 124 -22.92 10.00 -8.62
CA GLY A 124 -24.22 10.62 -8.87
C GLY A 124 -25.41 9.73 -8.50
N GLU A 125 -25.18 8.48 -8.08
CA GLU A 125 -26.24 7.68 -7.48
C GLU A 125 -26.79 8.32 -6.20
N SER A 126 -28.05 7.99 -5.91
CA SER A 126 -28.76 8.57 -4.76
C SER A 126 -27.98 8.33 -3.46
N VAL A 127 -28.02 9.34 -2.56
CA VAL A 127 -27.37 9.22 -1.25
C VAL A 127 -27.95 8.03 -0.46
N ASP A 128 -29.22 7.68 -0.65
CA ASP A 128 -29.85 6.54 0.02
C ASP A 128 -29.27 5.19 -0.43
N HIS A 129 -28.99 5.01 -1.73
CA HIS A 129 -28.28 3.82 -2.22
C HIS A 129 -26.88 3.71 -1.60
N ARG A 130 -26.11 4.80 -1.67
CA ARG A 130 -24.76 4.88 -1.08
C ARG A 130 -24.77 4.63 0.43
N ARG A 131 -25.81 5.09 1.13
CA ARG A 131 -26.00 4.79 2.57
C ARG A 131 -26.23 3.29 2.81
N GLY A 132 -26.96 2.61 1.92
CA GLY A 132 -27.13 1.16 1.97
C GLY A 132 -25.81 0.41 1.81
N VAL A 133 -25.00 0.79 0.82
CA VAL A 133 -23.64 0.22 0.64
C VAL A 133 -22.77 0.50 1.87
N ALA A 134 -22.76 1.74 2.37
CA ALA A 134 -21.98 2.09 3.56
C ALA A 134 -22.37 1.29 4.81
N GLN A 135 -23.66 1.01 5.01
CA GLN A 135 -24.14 0.15 6.08
C GLN A 135 -23.61 -1.28 5.93
N SER A 136 -23.63 -1.82 4.72
CA SER A 136 -23.09 -3.14 4.42
C SER A 136 -21.58 -3.22 4.68
N VAL A 137 -20.83 -2.21 4.22
CA VAL A 137 -19.39 -2.08 4.51
C VAL A 137 -19.13 -2.07 6.00
N VAL A 138 -19.80 -1.20 6.77
CA VAL A 138 -19.61 -1.14 8.23
C VAL A 138 -19.93 -2.48 8.92
N ALA A 139 -20.97 -3.19 8.49
CA ALA A 139 -21.27 -4.53 9.00
C ALA A 139 -20.13 -5.52 8.71
N VAL A 140 -19.59 -5.51 7.48
CA VAL A 140 -18.45 -6.34 7.09
C VAL A 140 -17.19 -6.00 7.91
N LEU A 141 -16.87 -4.72 8.12
CA LEU A 141 -15.69 -4.33 8.90
C LEU A 141 -15.83 -4.70 10.39
N ARG A 142 -16.98 -4.39 10.98
CA ARG A 142 -17.22 -4.58 12.42
C ARG A 142 -17.41 -6.06 12.75
N ASP A 143 -18.33 -6.72 12.04
CA ASP A 143 -18.80 -8.06 12.40
C ASP A 143 -18.03 -9.15 11.64
N GLY A 144 -17.57 -8.85 10.41
CA GLY A 144 -16.82 -9.80 9.58
C GLY A 144 -15.31 -9.77 9.86
N LEU A 145 -14.73 -8.58 9.92
CA LEU A 145 -13.31 -8.37 10.18
C LEU A 145 -12.99 -8.05 11.64
N GLY A 146 -13.98 -7.94 12.53
CA GLY A 146 -13.73 -7.71 13.96
C GLY A 146 -12.97 -6.41 14.25
N MET A 147 -13.03 -5.43 13.33
CA MET A 147 -12.33 -4.16 13.50
C MET A 147 -12.98 -3.35 14.64
N ASP A 148 -12.22 -2.43 15.22
CA ASP A 148 -12.72 -1.48 16.23
C ASP A 148 -12.88 -0.08 15.62
N GLY A 149 -14.10 0.47 15.68
CA GLY A 149 -14.43 1.78 15.14
C GLY A 149 -13.57 2.91 15.71
N ASP A 150 -13.21 2.82 16.99
CA ASP A 150 -12.43 3.86 17.68
C ASP A 150 -10.93 3.80 17.34
N ARG A 151 -10.49 2.77 16.59
CA ARG A 151 -9.09 2.56 16.15
C ARG A 151 -8.89 2.78 14.65
N LEU A 152 -9.94 3.21 13.97
CA LEU A 152 -9.88 3.41 12.53
C LEU A 152 -9.02 4.62 12.19
N ARG A 153 -8.12 4.42 11.23
CA ARG A 153 -7.26 5.46 10.64
C ARG A 153 -7.55 5.60 9.16
N PHE A 154 -7.39 6.82 8.68
CA PHE A 154 -7.75 7.21 7.33
C PHE A 154 -6.52 7.66 6.54
N ALA A 155 -6.32 7.11 5.35
CA ALA A 155 -5.37 7.61 4.37
C ALA A 155 -6.08 7.90 3.06
N THR A 156 -5.67 8.96 2.36
CA THR A 156 -6.15 9.29 1.02
C THR A 156 -4.98 9.69 0.14
N TRP A 157 -5.05 9.37 -1.14
CA TRP A 157 -4.05 9.73 -2.14
C TRP A 157 -4.64 9.67 -3.54
N SER A 158 -3.88 10.17 -4.51
CA SER A 158 -4.11 9.98 -5.93
C SER A 158 -2.84 9.47 -6.61
N MET A 159 -2.83 9.31 -7.93
CA MET A 159 -1.61 8.98 -8.67
C MET A 159 -0.57 10.11 -8.72
N ASP A 160 -0.87 11.26 -8.10
CA ASP A 160 -0.02 12.44 -8.13
C ASP A 160 0.53 12.86 -6.77
N ALA A 161 -0.22 12.65 -5.69
CA ALA A 161 0.17 13.05 -4.36
C ALA A 161 -0.65 12.33 -3.29
N PRO A 162 -0.17 12.30 -2.03
CA PRO A 162 -1.03 12.10 -0.88
C PRO A 162 -2.13 13.16 -0.83
N GLY A 163 -3.33 12.78 -0.43
CA GLY A 163 -4.43 13.70 -0.21
C GLY A 163 -4.41 14.32 1.20
N VAL A 164 -5.31 15.27 1.45
CA VAL A 164 -5.33 16.11 2.66
C VAL A 164 -6.68 16.11 3.41
N GLY A 165 -7.56 15.16 3.10
CA GLY A 165 -8.87 15.01 3.75
C GLY A 165 -8.85 13.94 4.84
N SER A 166 -9.76 14.04 5.81
CA SER A 166 -9.88 13.07 6.91
C SER A 166 -11.28 12.48 7.08
N TYR A 167 -12.30 13.03 6.40
CA TYR A 167 -13.72 12.64 6.51
C TYR A 167 -14.18 12.33 7.96
N GLY A 168 -13.66 13.09 8.93
CA GLY A 168 -13.99 12.93 10.36
C GLY A 168 -13.29 11.78 11.09
N LEU A 169 -12.48 10.97 10.41
CA LEU A 169 -11.61 9.96 11.03
C LEU A 169 -10.21 10.52 11.29
N PRO A 170 -9.48 10.01 12.30
CA PRO A 170 -8.08 10.35 12.48
C PRO A 170 -7.23 9.91 11.26
N ALA A 171 -6.33 10.77 10.80
CA ALA A 171 -5.47 10.45 9.67
C ALA A 171 -4.38 9.43 10.03
N ASP A 172 -3.93 8.67 9.03
CA ASP A 172 -2.83 7.71 9.12
C ASP A 172 -1.48 8.32 8.67
N ARG A 173 -1.49 9.58 8.22
CA ARG A 173 -0.29 10.32 7.83
C ARG A 173 0.62 10.57 9.05
N PRO A 174 1.93 10.29 8.99
CA PRO A 174 2.83 10.42 10.14
C PRO A 174 2.77 11.77 10.84
N SER A 175 2.89 12.88 10.10
CA SER A 175 2.84 14.23 10.68
C SER A 175 1.49 14.57 11.34
N GLU A 176 0.39 14.01 10.85
CA GLU A 176 -0.96 14.24 11.39
C GLU A 176 -1.27 13.33 12.59
N ARG A 177 -0.57 12.19 12.71
CA ARG A 177 -0.57 11.33 13.90
C ARG A 177 0.30 11.88 15.04
N GLN A 178 0.87 13.08 14.89
CA GLN A 178 1.82 13.67 15.84
C GLN A 178 3.07 12.80 16.05
N ALA A 179 3.47 12.04 15.02
CA ALA A 179 4.72 11.31 15.07
C ALA A 179 5.89 12.32 15.18
N PRO A 180 7.00 11.96 15.85
CA PRO A 180 8.15 12.85 15.97
C PRO A 180 8.66 13.35 14.60
N VAL A 181 9.28 14.52 14.52
CA VAL A 181 9.84 15.01 13.24
C VAL A 181 10.89 14.04 12.67
N VAL A 182 11.60 13.36 13.57
CA VAL A 182 12.70 12.46 13.27
C VAL A 182 12.33 11.06 13.76
N CYS A 183 12.55 10.02 12.94
CA CYS A 183 12.29 8.64 13.31
C CYS A 183 13.01 8.28 14.60
N SER A 184 12.23 7.76 15.55
CA SER A 184 12.70 7.39 16.88
C SER A 184 13.40 6.03 16.91
N ASP A 185 12.92 5.08 16.12
CA ASP A 185 13.48 3.74 15.97
C ASP A 185 13.10 3.12 14.61
N TRP A 186 13.48 1.86 14.42
CA TRP A 186 13.18 1.10 13.20
C TRP A 186 11.70 0.79 13.01
N ALA A 187 10.90 0.67 14.07
CA ALA A 187 9.47 0.40 13.97
C ALA A 187 8.69 1.65 13.51
N ASP A 188 9.06 2.82 14.02
CA ASP A 188 8.56 4.11 13.54
C ASP A 188 8.92 4.32 12.05
N PHE A 189 10.17 4.03 11.68
CA PHE A 189 10.59 4.09 10.27
C PHE A 189 9.83 3.10 9.38
N GLU A 190 9.61 1.86 9.82
CA GLU A 190 8.83 0.85 9.09
C GLU A 190 7.40 1.36 8.80
N ALA A 191 6.74 1.91 9.82
CA ALA A 191 5.38 2.44 9.69
C ALA A 191 5.31 3.65 8.73
N ARG A 192 6.31 4.53 8.77
CA ARG A 192 6.41 5.68 7.84
C ARG A 192 6.69 5.25 6.43
N LEU A 193 7.59 4.28 6.24
CA LEU A 193 7.91 3.73 4.93
C LEU A 193 6.68 3.03 4.33
N SER A 194 5.91 2.29 5.14
CA SER A 194 4.63 1.70 4.73
C SER A 194 3.68 2.78 4.19
N TRP A 195 3.44 3.85 4.95
CA TRP A 195 2.60 4.96 4.51
C TRP A 195 3.13 5.66 3.25
N ALA A 196 4.44 5.92 3.18
CA ALA A 196 5.09 6.59 2.07
C ALA A 196 4.98 5.77 0.76
N LEU A 197 5.14 4.45 0.84
CA LEU A 197 4.98 3.55 -0.30
C LEU A 197 3.52 3.45 -0.74
N THR A 198 2.58 3.29 0.20
CA THR A 198 1.14 3.23 -0.11
C THR A 198 0.66 4.48 -0.85
N THR A 199 1.19 5.65 -0.49
CA THR A 199 0.81 6.95 -1.06
C THR A 199 1.79 7.47 -2.12
N LEU A 200 2.75 6.65 -2.56
CA LEU A 200 3.78 7.04 -3.53
C LEU A 200 3.12 7.39 -4.87
N PRO A 201 3.34 8.59 -5.44
CA PRO A 201 2.79 8.95 -6.74
C PRO A 201 3.32 8.08 -7.88
N TRP A 202 2.58 8.02 -8.99
CA TRP A 202 3.04 7.37 -10.21
C TRP A 202 4.35 8.00 -10.71
N ASP A 203 5.25 7.15 -11.22
CA ASP A 203 6.64 7.46 -11.57
C ASP A 203 7.50 7.92 -10.38
N GLY A 204 6.98 7.83 -9.16
CA GLY A 204 7.70 8.17 -7.93
C GLY A 204 8.78 7.15 -7.61
N VAL A 205 9.93 7.65 -7.19
CA VAL A 205 11.09 6.88 -6.77
C VAL A 205 11.46 7.28 -5.35
N ILE A 206 11.71 6.29 -4.49
CA ILE A 206 12.35 6.47 -3.19
C ILE A 206 13.61 5.61 -3.19
N ASN A 207 14.77 6.21 -2.98
CA ASN A 207 16.03 5.51 -2.79
C ASN A 207 16.51 5.77 -1.36
N LEU A 208 16.68 4.70 -0.59
CA LEU A 208 17.21 4.69 0.76
C LEU A 208 18.65 4.17 0.69
N SER A 209 19.60 4.86 1.29
CA SER A 209 21.01 4.46 1.22
C SER A 209 21.76 4.78 2.51
N THR A 210 22.86 4.07 2.74
CA THR A 210 23.82 4.46 3.77
C THR A 210 24.62 5.69 3.29
N PRO A 211 24.83 6.72 4.12
CA PRO A 211 25.65 7.87 3.78
C PRO A 211 27.12 7.45 3.66
N HIS A 212 27.58 7.18 2.44
CA HIS A 212 28.96 6.77 2.18
C HIS A 212 29.75 7.88 1.45
N PRO A 213 30.92 8.32 1.96
CA PRO A 213 31.89 9.14 1.22
C PRO A 213 32.76 8.24 0.33
N GLY A 214 32.16 7.56 -0.64
CA GLY A 214 32.85 6.60 -1.51
C GLY A 214 31.95 6.09 -2.64
N PRO A 215 32.51 5.41 -3.66
CA PRO A 215 31.79 5.02 -4.88
C PRO A 215 30.65 4.00 -4.69
N ASP A 216 30.51 3.39 -3.52
CA ASP A 216 29.67 2.20 -3.38
C ASP A 216 28.60 2.33 -2.26
N PRO A 217 27.46 2.99 -2.49
CA PRO A 217 26.39 3.04 -1.50
C PRO A 217 25.61 1.70 -1.45
N CYS A 218 25.44 1.12 -0.27
CA CYS A 218 24.38 0.15 -0.02
C CYS A 218 23.03 0.87 -0.12
N PHE A 219 22.10 0.35 -0.91
CA PHE A 219 20.81 0.98 -1.11
C PHE A 219 19.65 0.00 -1.23
N VAL A 220 18.46 0.51 -0.95
CA VAL A 220 17.17 -0.07 -1.29
C VAL A 220 16.36 0.98 -2.02
N GLN A 221 15.90 0.65 -3.23
CA GLN A 221 15.13 1.55 -4.08
C GLN A 221 13.72 1.01 -4.32
N PHE A 222 12.78 1.93 -4.42
CA PHE A 222 11.39 1.70 -4.79
C PHE A 222 11.04 2.56 -6.01
N LEU A 223 10.35 1.99 -6.98
CA LEU A 223 9.83 2.68 -8.16
C LEU A 223 8.36 2.31 -8.35
N HIS A 224 7.48 3.31 -8.28
CA HIS A 224 6.07 3.14 -8.60
C HIS A 224 5.85 3.30 -10.11
N GLY A 225 5.52 2.18 -10.77
CA GLY A 225 4.96 2.13 -12.11
C GLY A 225 3.68 1.30 -12.11
N ARG A 226 3.50 0.40 -13.08
CA ARG A 226 2.35 -0.55 -13.07
C ARG A 226 2.28 -1.41 -11.80
N GLN A 227 3.43 -1.62 -11.18
CA GLN A 227 3.64 -2.30 -9.91
C GLN A 227 4.64 -1.45 -9.11
N LEU A 228 4.78 -1.77 -7.82
CA LEU A 228 5.87 -1.24 -7.02
C LEU A 228 7.08 -2.15 -7.21
N PHE A 229 8.03 -1.71 -8.02
CA PHE A 229 9.33 -2.36 -8.12
C PHE A 229 10.15 -2.00 -6.89
N ASN A 230 10.81 -2.99 -6.30
CA ASN A 230 11.72 -2.78 -5.20
C ASN A 230 13.01 -3.58 -5.39
N GLU A 231 14.15 -2.93 -5.22
CA GLU A 231 15.46 -3.51 -5.48
C GLU A 231 16.46 -3.10 -4.40
N ALA A 232 17.49 -3.91 -4.22
CA ALA A 232 18.57 -3.67 -3.27
C ALA A 232 19.94 -3.99 -3.88
N SER A 233 20.96 -3.23 -3.46
CA SER A 233 22.36 -3.44 -3.86
C SER A 233 23.32 -2.98 -2.76
N GLY A 234 24.59 -3.40 -2.86
CA GLY A 234 25.64 -3.01 -1.90
C GLY A 234 26.52 -4.15 -1.37
N TRP A 235 26.70 -5.23 -2.14
CA TRP A 235 27.37 -6.45 -1.66
C TRP A 235 28.82 -6.22 -1.16
N ASP A 236 29.62 -5.39 -1.83
CA ASP A 236 31.01 -5.11 -1.48
C ASP A 236 31.16 -4.33 -0.17
N VAL A 237 30.14 -3.56 0.22
CA VAL A 237 30.18 -2.63 1.37
C VAL A 237 29.56 -3.23 2.63
N ALA A 238 28.80 -4.32 2.49
CA ALA A 238 28.22 -5.04 3.61
C ALA A 238 29.24 -5.78 4.51
N GLY A 239 30.53 -5.82 4.13
CA GLY A 239 31.58 -6.49 4.92
C GLY A 239 31.43 -8.01 4.97
N HIS A 240 30.59 -8.58 4.10
CA HIS A 240 30.34 -10.01 3.97
C HIS A 240 30.96 -10.53 2.68
N GLY A 241 31.42 -11.79 2.68
CA GLY A 241 31.73 -12.47 1.42
C GLY A 241 30.48 -12.61 0.56
N ALA A 242 30.61 -12.59 -0.77
CA ALA A 242 29.49 -12.62 -1.71
C ALA A 242 28.45 -13.74 -1.43
N ALA A 243 28.91 -14.93 -1.03
CA ALA A 243 28.03 -16.06 -0.70
C ALA A 243 27.20 -15.82 0.58
N GLU A 244 27.79 -15.19 1.60
CA GLU A 244 27.08 -14.87 2.84
C GLU A 244 26.09 -13.72 2.63
N PHE A 245 26.47 -12.73 1.81
CA PHE A 245 25.57 -11.66 1.40
C PHE A 245 24.34 -12.20 0.67
N ASP A 246 24.54 -13.02 -0.38
CA ASP A 246 23.45 -13.62 -1.14
C ASP A 246 22.55 -14.50 -0.27
N ARG A 247 23.14 -15.29 0.65
CA ARG A 247 22.37 -16.09 1.61
C ARG A 247 21.42 -15.23 2.45
N ARG A 248 21.92 -14.16 3.07
CA ARG A 248 21.10 -13.26 3.90
C ARG A 248 20.02 -12.54 3.10
N MET A 249 20.36 -12.06 1.91
CA MET A 249 19.38 -11.44 1.02
C MET A 249 18.24 -12.42 0.69
N ARG A 250 18.55 -13.67 0.36
CA ARG A 250 17.55 -14.72 0.10
C ARG A 250 16.69 -15.05 1.32
N GLU A 251 17.29 -15.11 2.51
CA GLU A 251 16.56 -15.35 3.77
C GLU A 251 15.54 -14.26 4.06
N LEU A 252 15.81 -13.02 3.64
CA LEU A 252 14.87 -11.90 3.72
C LEU A 252 13.84 -11.86 2.56
N GLY A 253 13.88 -12.82 1.65
CA GLY A 253 12.94 -12.95 0.53
C GLY A 253 13.35 -12.19 -0.74
N TRP A 254 14.60 -11.74 -0.84
CA TRP A 254 15.11 -11.16 -2.07
C TRP A 254 15.57 -12.22 -3.08
N SER A 255 15.42 -11.93 -4.37
CA SER A 255 15.85 -12.79 -5.47
C SER A 255 16.93 -12.10 -6.29
N PHE A 256 18.05 -12.78 -6.52
CA PHE A 256 19.14 -12.23 -7.33
C PHE A 256 18.71 -12.05 -8.80
N ALA A 257 18.89 -10.84 -9.32
CA ALA A 257 18.47 -10.45 -10.67
C ALA A 257 19.66 -9.85 -11.45
N PRO A 258 20.48 -10.70 -12.12
CA PRO A 258 21.74 -10.27 -12.75
C PRO A 258 21.57 -9.42 -14.02
N HIS A 259 20.35 -9.22 -14.50
CA HIS A 259 20.06 -8.57 -15.79
C HIS A 259 19.32 -7.24 -15.67
N SER A 260 19.09 -6.75 -14.46
CA SER A 260 18.24 -5.58 -14.20
C SER A 260 18.87 -4.25 -14.62
N VAL A 261 20.17 -4.22 -14.97
CA VAL A 261 20.87 -3.01 -15.42
C VAL A 261 21.50 -3.17 -16.82
N PRO A 262 21.18 -2.28 -17.77
CA PRO A 262 21.91 -2.20 -19.03
C PRO A 262 23.41 -1.92 -18.76
N GLY A 263 24.27 -2.90 -19.03
CA GLY A 263 25.72 -2.80 -18.77
C GLY A 263 26.28 -3.78 -17.73
N GLY A 264 25.44 -4.56 -17.03
CA GLY A 264 25.84 -5.77 -16.31
C GLY A 264 26.80 -5.62 -15.12
N ALA A 265 27.03 -4.39 -14.63
CA ALA A 265 28.05 -4.13 -13.61
C ALA A 265 27.51 -4.06 -12.16
N ALA A 266 26.19 -3.88 -11.96
CA ALA A 266 25.61 -3.80 -10.62
C ALA A 266 25.00 -5.14 -10.20
N LEU A 267 25.37 -5.64 -9.02
CA LEU A 267 24.70 -6.78 -8.40
C LEU A 267 23.41 -6.29 -7.76
N ILE A 268 22.26 -6.72 -8.30
CA ILE A 268 20.94 -6.31 -7.84
C ILE A 268 20.14 -7.53 -7.38
N TRP A 269 19.42 -7.32 -6.29
CA TRP A 269 18.41 -8.24 -5.79
C TRP A 269 17.04 -7.57 -5.84
N GLU A 270 16.04 -8.29 -6.34
CA GLU A 270 14.67 -7.82 -6.51
C GLU A 270 13.77 -8.45 -5.44
N GLY A 271 12.83 -7.67 -4.90
CA GLY A 271 11.83 -8.19 -3.98
C GLY A 271 10.61 -8.77 -4.71
N PRO A 272 9.69 -9.40 -3.97
CA PRO A 272 8.39 -9.80 -4.50
C PRO A 272 7.62 -8.62 -5.12
N LEU A 273 6.82 -8.93 -6.14
CA LEU A 273 6.01 -7.92 -6.84
C LEU A 273 4.96 -7.32 -5.93
N ALA A 274 5.20 -6.09 -5.48
CA ALA A 274 4.28 -5.30 -4.69
C ALA A 274 3.37 -4.43 -5.57
N LYS A 275 2.27 -3.95 -4.98
CA LYS A 275 1.31 -3.04 -5.60
C LYS A 275 1.09 -1.82 -4.72
N VAL A 276 1.00 -0.66 -5.35
CA VAL A 276 0.62 0.62 -4.74
C VAL A 276 -0.42 1.30 -5.63
N GLY A 277 -1.05 2.38 -5.16
CA GLY A 277 -2.17 2.98 -5.88
C GLY A 277 -3.47 2.24 -5.59
N PHE A 278 -4.02 1.53 -6.57
CA PHE A 278 -5.26 0.78 -6.41
C PHE A 278 -5.04 -0.52 -5.61
N ASN A 279 -5.80 -0.69 -4.51
CA ASN A 279 -5.66 -1.81 -3.55
C ASN A 279 -4.18 -2.14 -3.21
N PRO A 280 -3.47 -1.23 -2.52
CA PRO A 280 -2.06 -1.41 -2.21
C PRO A 280 -1.80 -2.70 -1.43
N ASN A 281 -0.82 -3.47 -1.90
CA ASN A 281 -0.26 -4.62 -1.21
C ASN A 281 1.26 -4.56 -1.33
N LEU A 282 1.92 -4.19 -0.24
CA LEU A 282 3.36 -3.96 -0.22
C LEU A 282 4.19 -5.24 -0.11
N GLU A 283 3.58 -6.43 0.04
CA GLU A 283 4.28 -7.72 0.11
C GLU A 283 5.47 -7.71 1.09
N GLY A 284 5.24 -7.16 2.29
CA GLY A 284 6.24 -7.04 3.36
C GLY A 284 7.43 -6.12 3.05
N ALA A 285 7.36 -5.30 2.00
CA ALA A 285 8.47 -4.44 1.57
C ALA A 285 9.06 -3.56 2.68
N PRO A 286 8.27 -2.81 3.50
CA PRO A 286 8.84 -2.00 4.58
C PRO A 286 9.67 -2.82 5.57
N ARG A 287 9.11 -3.94 6.07
CA ARG A 287 9.77 -4.84 7.01
C ARG A 287 11.05 -5.44 6.43
N ARG A 288 10.99 -5.92 5.18
CA ARG A 288 12.14 -6.48 4.47
C ARG A 288 13.24 -5.44 4.32
N THR A 289 12.90 -4.19 4.03
CA THR A 289 13.86 -3.09 3.93
C THR A 289 14.54 -2.79 5.27
N VAL A 290 13.77 -2.73 6.36
CA VAL A 290 14.33 -2.56 7.72
C VAL A 290 15.28 -3.71 8.07
N ALA A 291 14.85 -4.95 7.84
CA ALA A 291 15.70 -6.13 8.07
C ALA A 291 16.96 -6.11 7.18
N THR A 292 16.85 -5.64 5.94
CA THR A 292 18.00 -5.52 5.03
C THR A 292 19.01 -4.52 5.57
N PHE A 293 18.58 -3.34 6.00
CA PHE A 293 19.48 -2.34 6.57
C PHE A 293 20.11 -2.81 7.89
N THR A 294 19.34 -3.43 8.78
CA THR A 294 19.80 -3.81 10.11
C THR A 294 20.64 -5.10 10.11
N GLU A 295 20.22 -6.13 9.37
CA GLU A 295 20.82 -7.47 9.42
C GLU A 295 21.87 -7.72 8.33
N VAL A 296 21.77 -7.01 7.19
CA VAL A 296 22.70 -7.19 6.06
C VAL A 296 23.66 -6.01 5.94
N PHE A 297 23.14 -4.78 5.93
CA PHE A 297 23.98 -3.59 5.83
C PHE A 297 24.48 -3.08 7.19
N THR A 298 24.08 -3.72 8.30
CA THR A 298 24.56 -3.43 9.66
C THR A 298 24.35 -1.98 10.12
N VAL A 299 23.30 -1.33 9.64
CA VAL A 299 22.93 0.04 10.02
C VAL A 299 22.32 0.03 11.41
N GLY A 300 22.91 0.79 12.34
CA GLY A 300 22.51 0.81 13.75
C GLY A 300 21.19 1.54 13.99
N HIS A 301 20.96 2.65 13.28
CA HIS A 301 19.80 3.51 13.49
C HIS A 301 19.22 4.05 12.16
N PRO A 302 17.90 4.28 12.03
CA PRO A 302 17.33 4.86 10.81
C PRO A 302 17.89 6.26 10.47
N GLN A 303 18.39 6.99 11.47
CA GLN A 303 19.06 8.29 11.25
C GLN A 303 20.43 8.19 10.61
N ASP A 304 21.00 6.99 10.57
CA ASP A 304 22.22 6.70 9.82
C ASP A 304 21.90 6.39 8.35
N LEU A 305 20.65 6.54 7.90
CA LEU A 305 20.26 6.46 6.49
C LEU A 305 20.15 7.86 5.90
N VAL A 306 20.23 7.93 4.58
CA VAL A 306 19.79 9.08 3.79
C VAL A 306 18.83 8.63 2.71
N PHE A 307 17.89 9.49 2.34
CA PHE A 307 16.98 9.21 1.23
C PHE A 307 17.08 10.22 0.09
N ARG A 308 16.83 9.75 -1.12
CA ARG A 308 16.52 10.58 -2.28
C ARG A 308 15.13 10.21 -2.76
N ALA A 309 14.33 11.21 -3.13
CA ALA A 309 13.04 10.96 -3.73
C ALA A 309 12.83 11.88 -4.94
N PHE A 310 12.28 11.34 -6.02
CA PHE A 310 12.03 12.08 -7.24
C PHE A 310 10.98 11.41 -8.11
N ARG A 311 10.48 12.10 -9.14
CA ARG A 311 9.61 11.52 -10.17
C ARG A 311 10.36 11.40 -11.50
N ASN A 312 10.23 10.25 -12.15
CA ASN A 312 10.70 10.04 -13.53
C ASN A 312 9.73 10.71 -14.53
N GLY A 313 9.65 12.05 -14.55
CA GLY A 313 8.72 12.77 -15.42
C GLY A 313 8.65 14.28 -15.18
N ARG A 314 7.71 14.95 -15.87
CA ARG A 314 7.52 16.43 -15.80
C ARG A 314 6.35 16.87 -14.90
N ARG A 315 5.92 16.04 -13.96
CA ARG A 315 4.74 16.32 -13.12
C ARG A 315 5.03 17.34 -12.01
N ARG A 316 3.98 17.82 -11.34
CA ARG A 316 4.07 18.68 -10.15
C ARG A 316 4.85 17.96 -9.04
N ASP A 317 5.60 18.73 -8.25
CA ASP A 317 6.51 18.26 -7.19
C ASP A 317 7.45 17.12 -7.63
N PRO A 318 8.36 17.37 -8.59
CA PRO A 318 9.28 16.34 -9.10
C PRO A 318 10.26 15.83 -8.05
N GLU A 319 10.42 16.52 -6.92
CA GLU A 319 11.32 16.16 -5.81
C GLU A 319 10.61 15.41 -4.67
N LEU A 320 9.27 15.26 -4.73
CA LEU A 320 8.46 14.62 -3.70
C LEU A 320 8.75 15.19 -2.30
N ARG A 321 8.73 16.52 -2.15
CA ARG A 321 9.20 17.23 -0.94
C ARG A 321 8.43 16.89 0.32
N TYR A 322 7.20 16.40 0.21
CA TYR A 322 6.45 15.95 1.39
C TYR A 322 7.19 14.84 2.16
N LEU A 323 7.97 14.00 1.47
CA LEU A 323 8.73 12.91 2.10
C LEU A 323 9.82 13.41 3.05
N ASP A 324 10.25 14.68 2.93
CA ASP A 324 11.20 15.32 3.85
C ASP A 324 10.66 15.41 5.28
N ILE A 325 9.33 15.42 5.42
CA ILE A 325 8.62 15.47 6.70
C ILE A 325 8.17 14.06 7.09
N GLU A 326 7.62 13.30 6.14
CA GLU A 326 6.89 12.07 6.49
C GLU A 326 7.80 10.87 6.76
N LEU A 327 8.94 10.74 6.04
CA LEU A 327 9.85 9.61 6.23
C LEU A 327 10.68 9.69 7.52
N GLY A 328 10.84 10.89 8.09
CA GLY A 328 11.56 11.10 9.35
C GLY A 328 13.05 10.75 9.34
N ILE A 329 13.67 10.58 8.16
CA ILE A 329 15.12 10.36 7.99
C ILE A 329 15.74 11.47 7.12
N PRO A 330 17.06 11.72 7.21
CA PRO A 330 17.71 12.80 6.46
C PRO A 330 17.61 12.64 4.93
N ARG A 331 17.34 13.74 4.22
CA ARG A 331 17.43 13.77 2.75
C ARG A 331 18.89 13.88 2.32
N ASP A 332 19.29 13.12 1.31
CA ASP A 332 20.60 13.27 0.67
C ASP A 332 20.62 14.53 -0.19
N VAL A 333 21.46 15.49 0.21
CA VAL A 333 21.61 16.81 -0.44
C VAL A 333 22.76 16.86 -1.45
N ARG A 334 23.38 15.71 -1.76
CA ARG A 334 24.55 15.60 -2.65
C ARG A 334 24.22 15.48 -4.13
#